data_AF-A0A1V9XE05-F1
#
_entry.id   AF-A0A1V9XE05-F1
#
_cell.length_a   1.000
_cell.length_b   1.000
_cell.length_c   1.000
_cell.angle_alpha   90.00
_cell.angle_beta   90.00
_cell.angle_gamma   90.00
#
_symmetry.space_group_name_H-M   'P 1'
#
loop_
_entity.id
_entity.type
_entity.pdbx_description
1 polymer ?
#
loop_
_entity_poly.entity_id
_entity_poly.type
_entity_poly.pdbx_seq_one_letter_code
_entity_poly.pdbx_strand_id
1 'polypeptide(L)'
;MLQFLLGVESEVVISAEMSTTQLAAHIVLNTGQKSSDRCTPLVSGQKTSKLRSLALSTQVFKQDKPEILVNLLISSSCANTYNCRELTAIIHGILARNDKVQIDRCTLEIIEGPIEKDTGLKFDLRYYVSRRSEYSVLVPTGIAVPTTSWSPDNEPNLNYIAVLRQSGKPIAKGFLRIQPSWMASNMPMIGFLSLFDLALPGTIRSGAYRRYSFDDIYHTNFEEVYTQEEDVYTQLLYGIRSLELRPGAIRNETSPYHGYDYWIYNERQPIGHQLDSILEDVFVFLERFPMEIVLIDFWPNFTCDIAYLGLAKLVENKLGNRHAQWP
;
A
#
# COMPACT_ATOMS: atom_id res chain seq x y z
N MET A 1 -10.77 -39.51 -19.91
CA MET A 1 -9.95 -40.74 -19.97
C MET A 1 -8.83 -40.57 -18.94
N LEU A 2 -8.92 -41.31 -17.83
CA LEU A 2 -7.97 -41.53 -16.68
C LEU A 2 -7.24 -40.31 -16.08
N GLN A 3 -7.40 -39.86 -14.82
CA GLN A 3 -7.28 -40.45 -13.45
C GLN A 3 -5.85 -40.63 -12.86
N PHE A 4 -5.60 -39.86 -11.79
CA PHE A 4 -4.89 -40.09 -10.50
C PHE A 4 -3.35 -40.22 -10.42
N LEU A 5 -2.68 -39.32 -9.65
CA LEU A 5 -2.38 -39.47 -8.21
C LEU A 5 -1.77 -38.18 -7.61
N LEU A 6 -2.03 -37.99 -6.31
CA LEU A 6 -1.77 -36.81 -5.46
C LEU A 6 -0.30 -36.66 -5.04
N GLY A 7 0.15 -35.41 -4.90
CA GLY A 7 1.36 -35.03 -4.17
C GLY A 7 1.25 -33.56 -3.75
N VAL A 8 1.30 -33.31 -2.45
CA VAL A 8 1.14 -32.00 -1.82
C VAL A 8 2.26 -31.06 -2.26
N GLU A 9 1.94 -30.09 -3.11
CA GLU A 9 2.72 -28.88 -3.27
C GLU A 9 1.88 -27.71 -2.75
N SER A 10 2.36 -27.08 -1.69
CA SER A 10 1.88 -25.79 -1.23
C SER A 10 2.21 -24.73 -2.27
N GLU A 11 1.33 -24.60 -3.26
CA GLU A 11 1.23 -23.41 -4.09
C GLU A 11 0.68 -22.28 -3.23
N VAL A 12 1.49 -21.24 -3.01
CA VAL A 12 0.99 -19.93 -2.62
C VAL A 12 0.30 -19.36 -3.88
N VAL A 13 -0.96 -19.72 -4.04
CA VAL A 13 -1.86 -19.06 -4.99
C VAL A 13 -2.22 -17.71 -4.37
N ILE A 14 -1.50 -16.65 -4.76
CA ILE A 14 -2.00 -15.28 -4.63
C ILE A 14 -3.05 -15.12 -5.72
N SER A 15 -4.26 -15.62 -5.45
CA SER A 15 -5.45 -15.29 -6.23
C SER A 15 -5.72 -13.81 -6.03
N ALA A 16 -5.57 -13.06 -7.12
CA ALA A 16 -6.02 -11.70 -7.27
C ALA A 16 -7.55 -11.67 -7.26
N GLU A 17 -8.13 -11.66 -6.07
CA GLU A 17 -9.47 -11.15 -5.79
C GLU A 17 -9.42 -10.63 -4.36
N MET A 18 -9.01 -9.38 -4.18
CA MET A 18 -9.30 -8.58 -2.98
C MET A 18 -8.85 -7.14 -3.23
N SER A 19 -9.79 -6.22 -3.10
CA SER A 19 -9.60 -4.77 -3.20
C SER A 19 -8.33 -4.30 -2.50
N THR A 20 -7.57 -3.47 -3.18
CA THR A 20 -6.54 -2.55 -2.69
C THR A 20 -6.69 -2.23 -1.19
N THR A 21 -6.04 -3.02 -0.34
CA THR A 21 -6.00 -2.80 1.11
C THR A 21 -4.57 -2.56 1.53
N GLN A 22 -4.34 -1.38 2.09
CA GLN A 22 -3.06 -0.87 2.57
C GLN A 22 -2.41 -1.82 3.60
N LEU A 23 -1.12 -2.12 3.38
CA LEU A 23 -0.25 -2.76 4.36
C LEU A 23 0.12 -1.75 5.46
N ALA A 24 -0.48 -1.90 6.64
CA ALA A 24 0.15 -1.43 7.87
C ALA A 24 1.15 -2.51 8.32
N ALA A 25 2.43 -2.33 7.99
CA ALA A 25 3.49 -3.24 8.41
C ALA A 25 3.74 -3.09 9.92
N HIS A 26 3.21 -4.03 10.71
CA HIS A 26 3.75 -4.35 12.03
C HIS A 26 4.66 -5.56 11.87
N ILE A 27 5.97 -5.34 11.93
CA ILE A 27 6.97 -6.40 11.83
C ILE A 27 6.92 -7.24 13.12
N VAL A 28 6.46 -8.48 13.01
CA VAL A 28 6.75 -9.55 13.99
C VAL A 28 7.59 -10.60 13.27
N LEU A 29 8.90 -10.56 13.47
CA LEU A 29 9.82 -11.58 12.96
C LEU A 29 9.54 -12.90 13.70
N ASN A 30 8.93 -13.86 13.01
CA ASN A 30 8.77 -15.22 13.52
C ASN A 30 9.69 -16.15 12.72
N THR A 31 10.89 -16.42 13.25
CA THR A 31 11.84 -17.38 12.67
C THR A 31 11.42 -18.80 13.04
N GLY A 32 10.55 -19.40 12.22
CA GLY A 32 10.15 -20.79 12.35
C GLY A 32 11.30 -21.75 11.97
N GLN A 33 12.00 -22.26 12.98
CA GLN A 33 12.82 -23.48 12.86
C GLN A 33 11.92 -24.68 12.54
N LYS A 34 12.08 -25.29 11.36
CA LYS A 34 11.58 -26.64 11.10
C LYS A 34 12.51 -27.65 11.77
N SER A 35 11.98 -28.37 12.76
CA SER A 35 12.52 -29.65 13.21
C SER A 35 11.71 -30.78 12.57
N SER A 36 12.37 -31.73 11.93
CA SER A 36 11.81 -33.04 11.64
C SER A 36 12.93 -34.08 11.57
N ASP A 37 12.97 -34.93 12.59
CA ASP A 37 13.79 -36.14 12.65
C ASP A 37 13.16 -37.30 11.86
N ARG A 38 14.05 -38.24 11.48
CA ARG A 38 13.91 -39.63 10.97
C ARG A 38 13.84 -39.74 9.43
N CYS A 39 14.79 -40.37 8.73
CA CYS A 39 15.34 -41.72 8.92
C CYS A 39 16.66 -41.89 8.13
N THR A 40 17.62 -42.63 8.71
CA THR A 40 18.91 -43.07 8.14
C THR A 40 18.76 -44.26 7.15
N PRO A 41 19.78 -44.57 6.30
CA PRO A 41 20.90 -45.41 6.75
C PRO A 41 22.32 -44.92 6.34
N LEU A 42 23.23 -45.05 7.31
CA LEU A 42 24.63 -45.53 7.25
C LEU A 42 25.51 -45.20 6.02
N VAL A 43 26.55 -44.38 6.21
CA VAL A 43 27.98 -44.74 5.97
C VAL A 43 28.88 -43.94 6.93
N SER A 44 29.90 -44.62 7.45
CA SER A 44 30.93 -44.25 8.43
C SER A 44 31.77 -42.99 8.15
N GLY A 45 32.16 -42.27 9.21
CA GLY A 45 33.33 -41.38 9.18
C GLY A 45 33.40 -40.42 10.37
N GLN A 46 34.25 -40.73 11.35
CA GLN A 46 34.57 -39.90 12.52
C GLN A 46 35.10 -38.51 12.13
N LYS A 47 34.64 -37.44 12.81
CA LYS A 47 35.49 -36.54 13.62
C LYS A 47 34.66 -35.51 14.38
N THR A 48 34.99 -35.40 15.66
CA THR A 48 34.41 -34.54 16.69
C THR A 48 34.86 -33.09 16.56
N SER A 49 33.93 -32.14 16.64
CA SER A 49 34.24 -30.77 17.08
C SER A 49 33.15 -30.27 18.03
N LYS A 50 33.57 -29.94 19.26
CA LYS A 50 32.78 -29.33 20.33
C LYS A 50 32.06 -28.07 19.84
N LEU A 51 30.74 -28.02 19.97
CA LEU A 51 29.97 -26.78 19.99
C LEU A 51 29.24 -26.69 21.33
N ARG A 52 29.61 -25.68 22.12
CA ARG A 52 28.96 -25.31 23.37
C ARG A 52 27.53 -24.86 23.06
N SER A 53 26.53 -25.54 23.64
CA SER A 53 25.15 -25.08 23.63
C SER A 53 25.00 -23.86 24.54
N LEU A 54 24.84 -22.68 23.96
CA LEU A 54 24.23 -21.54 24.64
C LEU A 54 22.72 -21.75 24.58
N ALA A 55 22.13 -22.16 25.71
CA ALA A 55 20.69 -22.19 25.88
C ALA A 55 20.18 -20.73 25.90
N LEU A 56 19.70 -20.25 24.76
CA LEU A 56 18.89 -19.04 24.70
C LEU A 56 17.50 -19.39 25.25
N SER A 57 17.26 -19.00 26.49
CA SER A 57 15.95 -18.93 27.13
C SER A 57 14.97 -18.22 26.20
N THR A 58 14.07 -18.96 25.57
CA THR A 58 12.85 -18.44 24.95
C THR A 58 11.95 -17.91 26.07
N GLN A 59 12.16 -16.64 26.44
CA GLN A 59 11.12 -15.88 27.13
C GLN A 59 9.98 -15.70 26.12
N VAL A 60 8.96 -16.54 26.26
CA VAL A 60 7.65 -16.29 25.68
C VAL A 60 7.17 -14.98 26.31
N PHE A 61 7.32 -13.87 25.58
CA PHE A 61 6.70 -12.61 25.94
C PHE A 61 5.19 -12.85 25.94
N LYS A 62 4.60 -12.99 27.14
CA LYS A 62 3.16 -12.81 27.32
C LYS A 62 2.87 -11.37 26.92
N GLN A 63 2.35 -11.17 25.71
CA GLN A 63 1.88 -9.86 25.30
C GLN A 63 0.56 -9.59 26.05
N ASP A 64 0.64 -8.72 27.04
CA ASP A 64 -0.49 -8.29 27.88
C ASP A 64 -1.52 -7.53 27.02
N LYS A 65 -2.53 -8.25 26.53
CA LYS A 65 -3.64 -7.78 25.67
C LYS A 65 -3.17 -7.20 24.32
N PRO A 66 -3.84 -7.55 23.20
CA PRO A 66 -3.53 -6.92 21.92
C PRO A 66 -3.83 -5.42 22.02
N GLU A 67 -2.87 -4.60 21.58
CA GLU A 67 -3.05 -3.17 21.44
C GLU A 67 -4.22 -2.89 20.48
N ILE A 68 -5.09 -1.93 20.84
CA ILE A 68 -6.22 -1.55 20.00
C ILE A 68 -5.73 -0.51 19.00
N LEU A 69 -5.86 -0.83 17.71
CA LEU A 69 -5.42 0.03 16.62
C LEU A 69 -6.63 0.48 15.80
N VAL A 70 -6.62 1.73 15.36
CA VAL A 70 -7.63 2.29 14.47
C VAL A 70 -6.95 2.76 13.21
N ASN A 71 -7.31 2.16 12.08
CA ASN A 71 -6.84 2.55 10.76
C ASN A 71 -7.98 3.18 9.99
N LEU A 72 -7.71 4.32 9.35
CA LEU A 72 -8.62 4.96 8.43
C LEU A 72 -8.14 4.71 7.01
N LEU A 73 -9.08 4.38 6.13
CA LEU A 73 -8.82 4.14 4.71
C LEU A 73 -9.94 4.71 3.85
N ILE A 74 -9.63 4.94 2.57
CA ILE A 74 -10.62 5.27 1.56
C ILE A 74 -11.02 3.97 0.89
N SER A 75 -12.31 3.64 0.89
CA SER A 75 -12.85 2.44 0.25
C SER A 75 -14.00 2.81 -0.67
N SER A 76 -14.21 2.00 -1.71
CA SER A 76 -15.50 1.95 -2.39
C SER A 76 -16.51 1.22 -1.49
N SER A 77 -17.62 1.88 -1.19
CA SER A 77 -18.68 1.30 -0.36
C SER A 77 -19.86 0.95 -1.24
N CYS A 78 -20.24 -0.34 -1.24
CA CYS A 78 -21.47 -0.80 -1.87
C CYS A 78 -22.69 -0.63 -0.93
N ALA A 79 -22.47 -0.18 0.31
CA ALA A 79 -23.50 -0.13 1.33
C ALA A 79 -24.27 1.19 1.26
N ASN A 80 -25.29 1.25 0.41
CA ASN A 80 -26.34 2.27 0.37
C ASN A 80 -25.93 3.73 0.12
N THR A 81 -24.66 4.02 -0.17
CA THR A 81 -24.23 5.35 -0.57
C THR A 81 -23.84 5.32 -2.05
N TYR A 82 -24.29 6.31 -2.84
CA TYR A 82 -23.82 6.51 -4.22
C TYR A 82 -22.36 6.99 -4.26
N ASN A 83 -21.62 6.86 -3.14
CA ASN A 83 -20.30 7.42 -2.96
C ASN A 83 -19.27 6.36 -3.35
N CYS A 84 -18.58 6.62 -4.46
CA CYS A 84 -17.50 5.77 -4.95
C CYS A 84 -16.26 5.81 -4.04
N ARG A 85 -16.14 6.84 -3.18
CA ARG A 85 -15.04 7.04 -2.24
C ARG A 85 -15.58 7.38 -0.85
N GLU A 86 -15.53 6.42 0.06
CA GLU A 86 -16.01 6.54 1.43
C GLU A 86 -14.85 6.37 2.42
N LEU A 87 -14.83 7.19 3.47
CA LEU A 87 -13.94 6.99 4.61
C LEU A 87 -14.43 5.79 5.43
N THR A 88 -13.58 4.80 5.61
CA THR A 88 -13.88 3.59 6.40
C THR A 88 -12.85 3.44 7.51
N ALA A 89 -13.30 3.01 8.68
CA ALA A 89 -12.41 2.64 9.77
C ALA A 89 -12.29 1.13 9.90
N ILE A 90 -11.07 0.62 10.01
CA ILE A 90 -10.78 -0.72 10.48
C ILE A 90 -10.22 -0.61 11.90
N ILE A 91 -10.85 -1.32 12.83
CA ILE A 91 -10.43 -1.32 14.23
C ILE A 91 -9.94 -2.72 14.58
N HIS A 92 -8.67 -2.83 14.95
CA HIS A 92 -8.03 -4.07 15.38
C HIS A 92 -7.93 -4.16 16.91
N GLY A 93 -7.77 -5.37 17.43
CA GLY A 93 -7.57 -5.61 18.87
C GLY A 93 -8.84 -5.56 19.72
N ILE A 94 -10.01 -5.35 19.09
CA ILE A 94 -11.31 -5.50 19.76
C ILE A 94 -11.81 -6.92 19.55
N LEU A 95 -12.16 -7.60 20.65
CA LEU A 95 -12.82 -8.91 20.57
C LEU A 95 -14.24 -8.73 20.02
N ALA A 96 -14.49 -9.30 18.84
CA ALA A 96 -15.77 -9.19 18.13
C ALA A 96 -16.57 -10.51 18.13
N ARG A 97 -16.30 -11.44 19.06
CA ARG A 97 -17.11 -12.67 19.21
C ARG A 97 -18.49 -12.32 19.80
N ASN A 98 -19.51 -13.01 19.29
CA ASN A 98 -20.95 -12.83 19.53
C ASN A 98 -21.40 -12.67 21.01
N ASP A 99 -20.53 -12.99 21.97
CA ASP A 99 -20.86 -13.06 23.39
C ASP A 99 -20.06 -12.06 24.26
N LYS A 100 -19.26 -11.17 23.66
CA LYS A 100 -18.43 -10.18 24.40
C LYS A 100 -18.76 -8.73 24.03
N VAL A 101 -19.32 -8.05 25.03
CA VAL A 101 -19.78 -6.64 25.21
C VAL A 101 -18.76 -5.54 24.83
N GLN A 102 -17.57 -5.86 24.30
CA GLN A 102 -16.53 -4.84 24.07
C GLN A 102 -16.94 -3.82 23.01
N ILE A 103 -17.55 -4.26 21.90
CA ILE A 103 -18.03 -3.37 20.83
C ILE A 103 -19.22 -2.53 21.32
N ASP A 104 -20.08 -3.11 22.16
CA ASP A 104 -21.34 -2.48 22.59
C ASP A 104 -21.16 -1.20 23.41
N ARG A 105 -19.96 -0.98 23.91
CA ARG A 105 -19.59 0.18 24.73
C ARG A 105 -18.65 1.14 23.98
N CYS A 106 -18.43 0.90 22.70
CA CYS A 106 -17.50 1.66 21.89
C CYS A 106 -18.21 2.61 20.93
N THR A 107 -17.68 3.81 20.84
CA THR A 107 -18.08 4.83 19.87
C THR A 107 -16.85 5.23 19.09
N LEU A 108 -16.95 5.20 17.76
CA LEU A 108 -15.95 5.78 16.87
C LEU A 108 -16.36 7.23 16.58
N GLU A 109 -15.44 8.16 16.79
CA GLU A 109 -15.62 9.58 16.49
C GLU A 109 -14.67 9.96 15.34
N ILE A 110 -15.20 10.49 14.25
CA ILE A 110 -14.43 11.00 13.11
C ILE A 110 -14.44 12.51 13.12
N ILE A 111 -13.25 13.11 13.08
CA ILE A 111 -13.02 14.55 13.07
C ILE A 111 -12.30 14.90 11.78
N GLU A 112 -12.81 15.89 11.05
CA GLU A 112 -12.20 16.42 9.83
C GLU A 112 -11.45 17.72 10.12
N GLY A 113 -10.22 17.83 9.60
CA GLY A 113 -9.41 19.04 9.60
C GLY A 113 -8.34 19.12 10.71
N PRO A 114 -7.44 20.11 10.63
CA PRO A 114 -6.47 20.40 11.67
C PRO A 114 -7.18 21.17 12.78
N ILE A 115 -7.40 20.51 13.93
CA ILE A 115 -7.62 21.15 15.25
C ILE A 115 -9.08 21.61 15.54
N GLU A 116 -9.64 21.06 16.63
CA GLU A 116 -10.64 21.67 17.55
C GLU A 116 -12.03 22.11 17.05
N LYS A 117 -12.64 21.45 16.07
CA LYS A 117 -14.12 21.39 16.08
C LYS A 117 -14.55 20.23 16.97
N ASP A 118 -15.10 20.57 18.14
CA ASP A 118 -15.59 19.63 19.18
C ASP A 118 -16.80 18.77 18.73
N THR A 119 -17.07 18.73 17.43
CA THR A 119 -18.22 18.08 16.80
C THR A 119 -17.76 17.12 15.71
N GLY A 120 -17.09 16.04 16.12
CA GLY A 120 -16.86 14.89 15.25
C GLY A 120 -18.16 14.12 15.00
N LEU A 121 -18.24 13.42 13.86
CA LEU A 121 -19.32 12.48 13.58
C LEU A 121 -19.12 11.23 14.43
N LYS A 122 -20.17 10.80 15.14
CA LYS A 122 -20.11 9.70 16.12
C LYS A 122 -20.86 8.49 15.59
N PHE A 123 -20.20 7.34 15.65
CA PHE A 123 -20.69 6.05 15.19
C PHE A 123 -20.68 5.08 16.36
N ASP A 124 -21.87 4.70 16.84
CA ASP A 124 -22.01 3.66 17.85
C ASP A 124 -21.75 2.30 17.21
N LEU A 125 -20.66 1.63 17.61
CA LEU A 125 -20.19 0.45 16.91
C LEU A 125 -21.19 -0.73 16.96
N ARG A 126 -22.22 -0.68 17.79
CA ARG A 126 -23.32 -1.65 17.76
C ARG A 126 -24.06 -1.68 16.43
N TYR A 127 -24.19 -0.52 15.79
CA TYR A 127 -25.06 -0.33 14.62
C TYR A 127 -24.29 -0.17 13.32
N TYR A 128 -23.04 0.31 13.38
CA TYR A 128 -22.28 0.70 12.19
C TYR A 128 -21.23 -0.32 11.75
N VAL A 129 -21.11 -1.47 12.41
CA VAL A 129 -20.17 -2.52 11.98
C VAL A 129 -20.76 -3.30 10.80
N SER A 130 -20.10 -3.22 9.64
CA SER A 130 -20.52 -3.96 8.43
C SER A 130 -19.86 -5.33 8.30
N ARG A 131 -18.64 -5.49 8.82
CA ARG A 131 -17.91 -6.78 8.85
C ARG A 131 -17.21 -6.99 10.17
N ARG A 132 -17.16 -8.26 10.62
CA ARG A 132 -16.47 -8.70 11.83
C ARG A 132 -15.51 -9.82 11.49
N SER A 133 -14.29 -9.75 12.01
CA SER A 133 -13.35 -10.87 12.15
C SER A 133 -13.11 -11.13 13.63
N GLU A 134 -12.30 -12.14 13.99
CA GLU A 134 -12.07 -12.50 15.39
C GLU A 134 -11.54 -11.34 16.25
N TYR A 135 -10.68 -10.51 15.66
CA TYR A 135 -9.99 -9.40 16.34
C TYR A 135 -10.12 -8.07 15.60
N SER A 136 -11.04 -7.95 14.65
CA SER A 136 -11.19 -6.70 13.89
C SER A 136 -12.63 -6.45 13.48
N VAL A 137 -12.97 -5.17 13.36
CA VAL A 137 -14.24 -4.73 12.81
C VAL A 137 -14.02 -3.67 11.74
N LEU A 138 -14.87 -3.70 10.73
CA LEU A 138 -14.91 -2.71 9.67
C LEU A 138 -16.17 -1.84 9.85
N VAL A 139 -15.96 -0.53 9.86
CA VAL A 139 -16.97 0.49 10.18
C VAL A 139 -17.02 1.49 9.03
N PRO A 140 -17.94 1.32 8.06
CA PRO A 140 -18.25 2.35 7.08
C PRO A 140 -18.83 3.57 7.80
N THR A 141 -18.36 4.77 7.42
CA THR A 141 -18.76 6.02 8.08
C THR A 141 -19.80 6.80 7.27
N GLY A 142 -19.99 6.46 6.00
CA GLY A 142 -20.78 7.21 5.02
C GLY A 142 -20.17 8.56 4.63
N ILE A 143 -19.01 8.93 5.19
CA ILE A 143 -18.34 10.20 4.89
C ILE A 143 -17.70 10.08 3.50
N ALA A 144 -18.22 10.86 2.55
CA ALA A 144 -17.65 10.94 1.22
C ALA A 144 -16.29 11.62 1.27
N VAL A 145 -15.27 10.99 0.69
CA VAL A 145 -13.96 11.60 0.51
C VAL A 145 -13.92 12.24 -0.87
N PRO A 146 -13.67 13.56 -0.98
CA PRO A 146 -13.66 14.23 -2.27
C PRO A 146 -12.59 13.63 -3.19
N THR A 147 -12.82 13.73 -4.49
CA THR A 147 -11.80 13.35 -5.47
C THR A 147 -10.59 14.26 -5.33
N THR A 148 -9.42 13.64 -5.35
CA THR A 148 -8.14 14.30 -5.10
C THR A 148 -7.42 14.47 -6.43
N SER A 149 -7.32 15.72 -6.91
CA SER A 149 -6.46 16.11 -8.04
C SER A 149 -5.41 17.08 -7.52
N TRP A 150 -4.57 16.59 -6.64
CA TRP A 150 -3.58 17.44 -6.00
C TRP A 150 -2.46 17.75 -6.97
N SER A 151 -2.00 18.98 -6.89
CA SER A 151 -0.87 19.49 -7.66
C SER A 151 0.00 20.33 -6.72
N PRO A 152 1.15 20.81 -7.18
CA PRO A 152 1.93 21.78 -6.41
C PRO A 152 1.13 23.03 -6.02
N ASP A 153 0.23 23.47 -6.89
CA ASP A 153 -0.59 24.67 -6.69
C ASP A 153 -1.86 24.42 -5.89
N ASN A 154 -2.23 23.16 -5.69
CA ASN A 154 -3.45 22.74 -5.01
C ASN A 154 -3.16 21.57 -4.07
N GLU A 155 -2.52 21.89 -2.95
CA GLU A 155 -2.09 20.90 -1.99
C GLU A 155 -3.24 20.22 -1.25
N PRO A 156 -3.08 18.94 -0.84
CA PRO A 156 -4.02 18.24 0.01
C PRO A 156 -4.32 18.96 1.31
N ASN A 157 -5.61 19.06 1.63
CA ASN A 157 -6.08 19.25 3.01
C ASN A 157 -6.83 17.98 3.49
N LEU A 158 -6.21 16.81 3.33
CA LEU A 158 -6.77 15.56 3.82
C LEU A 158 -6.25 15.26 5.22
N ASN A 159 -7.08 15.54 6.23
CA ASN A 159 -6.77 15.29 7.62
C ASN A 159 -8.02 14.74 8.32
N TYR A 160 -8.14 13.42 8.40
CA TYR A 160 -9.16 12.78 9.22
C TYR A 160 -8.52 12.15 10.46
N ILE A 161 -9.16 12.36 11.60
CA ILE A 161 -8.78 11.76 12.87
C ILE A 161 -9.93 10.86 13.32
N ALA A 162 -9.61 9.60 13.56
CA ALA A 162 -10.50 8.68 14.23
C ALA A 162 -10.13 8.58 15.70
N VAL A 163 -11.10 8.77 16.59
CA VAL A 163 -10.95 8.54 18.02
C VAL A 163 -11.92 7.45 18.42
N LEU A 164 -11.38 6.31 18.83
CA LEU A 164 -12.18 5.25 19.42
C LEU A 164 -12.31 5.52 20.92
N ARG A 165 -13.55 5.55 21.39
CA ARG A 165 -13.89 5.75 22.80
C ARG A 165 -14.61 4.54 23.35
N GLN A 166 -14.25 4.10 24.55
CA GLN A 166 -15.00 3.11 25.32
C GLN A 166 -15.59 3.78 26.56
N SER A 167 -16.91 3.76 26.69
CA SER A 167 -17.63 4.44 27.77
C SER A 167 -17.19 5.91 27.94
N GLY A 168 -17.03 6.62 26.81
CA GLY A 168 -16.62 8.03 26.75
C GLY A 168 -15.11 8.29 26.81
N LYS A 169 -14.31 7.34 27.32
CA LYS A 169 -12.85 7.50 27.43
C LYS A 169 -12.17 7.12 26.10
N PRO A 170 -11.27 7.96 25.54
CA PRO A 170 -10.51 7.59 24.36
C PRO A 170 -9.56 6.43 24.69
N ILE A 171 -9.59 5.39 23.86
CA ILE A 171 -8.78 4.18 24.02
C ILE A 171 -7.84 3.91 22.84
N ALA A 172 -8.12 4.47 21.67
CA ALA A 172 -7.23 4.41 20.51
C ALA A 172 -7.49 5.60 19.58
N LYS A 173 -6.49 5.93 18.75
CA LYS A 173 -6.59 6.95 17.72
C LYS A 173 -6.02 6.45 16.39
N GLY A 174 -6.63 6.88 15.30
CA GLY A 174 -6.20 6.62 13.94
C GLY A 174 -6.19 7.91 13.13
N PHE A 175 -5.39 7.95 12.08
CA PHE A 175 -5.28 9.11 11.21
C PHE A 175 -5.30 8.68 9.75
N LEU A 176 -6.06 9.40 8.91
CA LEU A 176 -5.85 9.42 7.47
C LEU A 176 -5.31 10.79 7.12
N ARG A 177 -4.02 10.83 6.81
CA ARG A 177 -3.28 12.04 6.44
C ARG A 177 -2.30 11.71 5.33
N ILE A 178 -1.95 12.72 4.54
CA ILE A 178 -0.82 12.61 3.62
C ILE A 178 0.50 12.45 4.41
N GLN A 179 1.45 11.73 3.84
CA GLN A 179 2.77 11.44 4.41
C GLN A 179 3.88 11.71 3.39
N PRO A 180 4.00 12.93 2.85
CA PRO A 180 4.93 13.21 1.76
C PRO A 180 6.40 13.19 2.20
N SER A 181 6.70 13.34 3.49
CA SER A 181 8.07 13.43 4.02
C SER A 181 8.37 12.38 5.08
N TRP A 182 7.75 11.21 4.97
CA TRP A 182 7.88 10.18 6.01
C TRP A 182 9.30 9.61 6.05
N MET A 183 10.00 9.48 4.92
CA MET A 183 11.38 8.98 4.95
C MET A 183 12.28 10.00 5.66
N ALA A 184 12.20 11.27 5.25
CA ALA A 184 12.93 12.37 5.87
C ALA A 184 12.71 12.44 7.40
N SER A 185 11.45 12.34 7.82
CA SER A 185 11.07 12.38 9.25
C SER A 185 11.59 11.19 10.05
N ASN A 186 11.79 10.05 9.39
CA ASN A 186 12.25 8.80 10.02
C ASN A 186 13.73 8.50 9.74
N MET A 187 14.46 9.38 9.06
CA MET A 187 15.89 9.18 8.72
C MET A 187 16.77 8.78 9.90
N PRO A 188 16.61 9.32 11.13
CA PRO A 188 17.38 8.86 12.28
C PRO A 188 17.20 7.36 12.61
N MET A 189 16.05 6.79 12.23
CA MET A 189 15.70 5.38 12.47
C MET A 189 15.98 4.48 11.26
N ILE A 190 15.82 5.00 10.04
CA ILE A 190 15.88 4.18 8.81
C ILE A 190 17.16 4.40 8.00
N GLY A 191 17.90 5.49 8.23
CA GLY A 191 19.00 5.92 7.36
C GLY A 191 20.23 5.00 7.36
N PHE A 192 20.33 4.08 8.33
CA PHE A 192 21.40 3.08 8.39
C PHE A 192 20.98 1.70 7.85
N LEU A 193 19.69 1.52 7.51
CA LEU A 193 19.16 0.29 6.96
C LEU A 193 19.46 0.20 5.46
N SER A 194 19.75 -0.99 4.95
CA SER A 194 19.80 -1.20 3.52
C SER A 194 18.38 -1.17 2.93
N LEU A 195 18.25 -0.96 1.62
CA LEU A 195 16.93 -1.05 0.96
C LEU A 195 16.27 -2.42 1.17
N PHE A 196 17.04 -3.49 1.36
CA PHE A 196 16.53 -4.84 1.63
C PHE A 196 15.94 -4.99 3.04
N ASP A 197 16.35 -4.13 3.98
CA ASP A 197 15.88 -4.15 5.37
C ASP A 197 14.69 -3.19 5.58
N LEU A 198 14.29 -2.44 4.54
CA LEU A 198 13.18 -1.50 4.59
C LEU A 198 11.89 -2.10 4.04
N ALA A 199 10.80 -1.93 4.79
CA ALA A 199 9.46 -2.11 4.26
C ALA A 199 9.03 -0.83 3.54
N LEU A 200 9.09 -0.83 2.21
CA LEU A 200 8.69 0.31 1.39
C LEU A 200 7.28 0.09 0.81
N PRO A 201 6.36 1.04 1.00
CA PRO A 201 5.05 0.97 0.37
C PRO A 201 5.20 1.20 -1.15
N GLY A 202 4.59 0.33 -1.94
CA GLY A 202 4.64 0.36 -3.39
C GLY A 202 3.28 0.12 -4.04
N THR A 203 3.15 0.55 -5.29
CA THR A 203 1.99 0.25 -6.14
C THR A 203 2.42 -0.50 -7.39
N ILE A 204 1.66 -1.54 -7.75
CA ILE A 204 1.82 -2.28 -9.00
C ILE A 204 1.06 -1.54 -10.09
N ARG A 205 1.65 -1.45 -11.29
CA ARG A 205 1.05 -0.75 -12.43
C ARG A 205 0.61 0.68 -12.05
N SER A 206 1.48 1.43 -11.36
CA SER A 206 1.18 2.73 -10.73
C SER A 206 0.58 3.75 -11.69
N GLY A 207 0.97 3.71 -12.96
CA GLY A 207 0.45 4.58 -14.01
C GLY A 207 -0.91 4.15 -14.59
N ALA A 208 -1.44 2.98 -14.23
CA ALA A 208 -2.74 2.50 -14.66
C ALA A 208 -3.86 3.05 -13.75
N TYR A 209 -3.94 4.38 -13.65
CA TYR A 209 -4.90 5.05 -12.78
C TYR A 209 -6.10 5.62 -13.52
N ARG A 210 -7.28 5.48 -12.91
CA ARG A 210 -8.50 6.22 -13.24
C ARG A 210 -9.41 6.20 -12.03
N ARG A 211 -10.03 7.34 -11.72
CA ARG A 211 -11.04 7.39 -10.66
C ARG A 211 -12.25 6.54 -11.04
N TYR A 212 -12.69 5.73 -10.10
CA TYR A 212 -13.92 4.97 -10.21
C TYR A 212 -15.11 5.91 -10.35
N SER A 213 -16.00 5.62 -11.29
CA SER A 213 -17.31 6.23 -11.43
C SER A 213 -18.40 5.19 -11.18
N PHE A 214 -19.60 5.64 -10.83
CA PHE A 214 -20.73 4.72 -10.63
C PHE A 214 -21.03 3.89 -11.89
N ASP A 215 -20.76 4.43 -13.08
CA ASP A 215 -20.94 3.72 -14.35
C ASP A 215 -20.01 2.50 -14.47
N ASP A 216 -18.89 2.49 -13.75
CA ASP A 216 -17.92 1.39 -13.76
C ASP A 216 -18.46 0.09 -13.14
N ILE A 217 -19.52 0.17 -12.34
CA ILE A 217 -20.25 -1.02 -11.83
C ILE A 217 -20.71 -1.91 -13.00
N TYR A 218 -21.01 -1.31 -14.16
CA TYR A 218 -21.51 -2.02 -15.34
C TYR A 218 -20.40 -2.41 -16.32
N HIS A 219 -19.14 -2.05 -16.05
CA HIS A 219 -18.01 -2.32 -16.92
C HIS A 219 -17.13 -3.43 -16.34
N THR A 220 -17.37 -4.68 -16.78
CA THR A 220 -16.70 -5.88 -16.27
C THR A 220 -15.18 -5.88 -16.36
N ASN A 221 -14.61 -5.09 -17.29
CA ASN A 221 -13.17 -5.06 -17.51
C ASN A 221 -12.48 -3.89 -16.79
N PHE A 222 -13.23 -3.02 -16.09
CA PHE A 222 -12.66 -1.84 -15.44
C PHE A 222 -11.53 -2.20 -14.48
N GLU A 223 -11.76 -3.18 -13.61
CA GLU A 223 -10.82 -3.65 -12.59
C GLU A 223 -9.61 -4.36 -13.19
N GLU A 224 -9.73 -4.88 -14.42
CA GLU A 224 -8.61 -5.47 -15.16
C GLU A 224 -7.71 -4.38 -15.77
N VAL A 225 -8.30 -3.26 -16.21
CA VAL A 225 -7.62 -2.16 -16.91
C VAL A 225 -6.92 -1.20 -15.93
N TYR A 226 -7.63 -0.77 -14.89
CA TYR A 226 -7.17 0.25 -13.95
C TYR A 226 -6.93 -0.37 -12.57
N THR A 227 -5.77 -0.09 -11.99
CA THR A 227 -5.36 -0.66 -10.69
C THR A 227 -5.24 0.35 -9.59
N GLN A 228 -5.23 1.63 -9.96
CA GLN A 228 -5.11 2.75 -9.04
C GLN A 228 -6.26 3.73 -9.30
N GLU A 229 -6.75 4.37 -8.25
CA GLU A 229 -7.70 5.49 -8.42
C GLU A 229 -6.99 6.84 -8.53
N GLU A 230 -5.81 6.93 -7.94
CA GLU A 230 -5.06 8.17 -7.76
C GLU A 230 -3.93 8.28 -8.77
N ASP A 231 -3.67 9.51 -9.24
CA ASP A 231 -2.50 9.81 -10.05
C ASP A 231 -1.20 9.61 -9.27
N VAL A 232 -0.07 9.57 -10.00
CA VAL A 232 1.22 9.23 -9.40
C VAL A 232 1.66 10.27 -8.36
N TYR A 233 1.46 11.56 -8.63
CA TYR A 233 1.74 12.60 -7.64
C TYR A 233 0.98 12.37 -6.32
N THR A 234 -0.32 12.09 -6.41
CA THR A 234 -1.18 11.81 -5.25
C THR A 234 -0.76 10.53 -4.52
N GLN A 235 -0.37 9.47 -5.24
CA GLN A 235 0.19 8.25 -4.63
C GLN A 235 1.44 8.58 -3.80
N LEU A 236 2.34 9.42 -4.32
CA LEU A 236 3.56 9.84 -3.60
C LEU A 236 3.23 10.66 -2.35
N LEU A 237 2.22 11.54 -2.40
CA LEU A 237 1.74 12.30 -1.26
C LEU A 237 1.15 11.39 -0.16
N TYR A 238 0.51 10.27 -0.53
CA TYR A 238 0.07 9.26 0.44
C TYR A 238 1.21 8.44 1.06
N GLY A 239 2.44 8.55 0.53
CA GLY A 239 3.62 7.92 1.08
C GLY A 239 4.16 6.76 0.25
N ILE A 240 3.59 6.46 -0.92
CA ILE A 240 4.14 5.44 -1.85
C ILE A 240 5.56 5.83 -2.27
N ARG A 241 6.49 4.88 -2.28
CA ARG A 241 7.90 5.09 -2.66
C ARG A 241 8.43 4.10 -3.69
N SER A 242 7.65 3.08 -4.04
CA SER A 242 7.99 2.13 -5.11
C SER A 242 6.89 2.15 -6.17
N LEU A 243 7.24 2.51 -7.40
CA LEU A 243 6.32 2.63 -8.53
C LEU A 243 6.68 1.60 -9.59
N GLU A 244 5.73 0.79 -10.03
CA GLU A 244 5.89 -0.07 -11.21
C GLU A 244 5.21 0.59 -12.42
N LEU A 245 5.99 0.96 -13.43
CA LEU A 245 5.50 1.60 -14.65
C LEU A 245 5.70 0.69 -15.86
N ARG A 246 4.68 0.59 -16.71
CA ARG A 246 4.69 -0.26 -17.91
C ARG A 246 4.55 0.59 -19.18
N PRO A 247 5.65 1.22 -19.65
CA PRO A 247 5.57 2.01 -20.86
C PRO A 247 5.46 1.14 -22.11
N GLY A 248 4.65 1.58 -23.06
CA GLY A 248 4.66 1.15 -24.46
C GLY A 248 5.25 2.26 -25.33
N ALA A 249 6.07 1.88 -26.30
CA ALA A 249 6.72 2.82 -27.23
C ALA A 249 5.88 2.97 -28.50
N ILE A 250 5.47 4.20 -28.81
CA ILE A 250 4.68 4.55 -29.98
C ILE A 250 5.54 5.35 -30.95
N ARG A 251 5.70 4.85 -32.18
CA ARG A 251 6.54 5.50 -33.17
C ARG A 251 5.98 6.89 -33.51
N ASN A 252 6.80 7.90 -33.31
CA ASN A 252 6.55 9.29 -33.69
C ASN A 252 7.88 9.88 -34.17
N GLU A 253 8.03 10.08 -35.48
CA GLU A 253 9.28 10.53 -36.10
C GLU A 253 9.74 11.92 -35.61
N THR A 254 8.82 12.73 -35.08
CA THR A 254 9.14 14.06 -34.52
C THR A 254 9.60 14.00 -33.07
N SER A 255 9.48 12.84 -32.42
CA SER A 255 9.80 12.69 -31.01
C SER A 255 11.30 12.80 -30.75
N PRO A 256 11.74 13.62 -29.77
CA PRO A 256 13.16 13.77 -29.46
C PRO A 256 13.77 12.52 -28.83
N TYR A 257 12.95 11.54 -28.44
CA TYR A 257 13.32 10.31 -27.77
C TYR A 257 13.54 9.16 -28.77
N HIS A 258 14.39 9.42 -29.75
CA HIS A 258 14.72 8.47 -30.83
C HIS A 258 13.51 8.05 -31.68
N GLY A 259 12.56 8.97 -31.89
CA GLY A 259 11.39 8.72 -32.73
C GLY A 259 10.27 7.95 -32.05
N TYR A 260 10.19 7.97 -30.71
CA TYR A 260 9.16 7.29 -29.93
C TYR A 260 8.59 8.17 -28.82
N ASP A 261 7.26 8.17 -28.69
CA ASP A 261 6.59 8.64 -27.48
C ASP A 261 6.23 7.46 -26.58
N TYR A 262 6.18 7.68 -25.27
CA TYR A 262 5.97 6.63 -24.29
C TYR A 262 4.64 6.84 -23.56
N TRP A 263 3.78 5.83 -23.63
CA TRP A 263 2.46 5.82 -23.02
C TRP A 263 2.34 4.68 -22.03
N ILE A 264 1.53 4.83 -21.00
CA ILE A 264 1.29 3.75 -20.03
C ILE A 264 0.34 2.71 -20.63
N TYR A 265 0.73 1.45 -20.44
CA TYR A 265 -0.07 0.29 -20.75
C TYR A 265 -0.38 -0.49 -19.48
N ASN A 266 -1.48 -1.23 -19.53
CA ASN A 266 -1.68 -2.38 -18.66
C ASN A 266 -1.86 -3.59 -19.58
N GLU A 267 -0.86 -4.47 -19.57
CA GLU A 267 -0.73 -5.54 -20.56
C GLU A 267 -0.77 -5.01 -22.00
N ARG A 268 -1.84 -5.29 -22.75
CA ARG A 268 -2.03 -4.82 -24.13
C ARG A 268 -2.96 -3.61 -24.23
N GLN A 269 -3.51 -3.15 -23.12
CA GLN A 269 -4.48 -2.06 -23.11
C GLN A 269 -3.76 -0.73 -22.85
N PRO A 270 -3.88 0.25 -23.77
CA PRO A 270 -3.39 1.59 -23.51
C PRO A 270 -4.27 2.26 -22.44
N ILE A 271 -3.63 2.86 -21.44
CA ILE A 271 -4.33 3.55 -20.34
C ILE A 271 -4.71 4.97 -20.73
N GLY A 272 -3.91 5.60 -21.60
CA GLY A 272 -4.11 6.98 -22.05
C GLY A 272 -3.31 8.04 -21.28
N HIS A 273 -2.37 7.63 -20.42
CA HIS A 273 -1.44 8.55 -19.75
C HIS A 273 -0.07 8.50 -20.41
N GLN A 274 0.54 9.66 -20.63
CA GLN A 274 1.93 9.73 -21.10
C GLN A 274 2.90 9.48 -19.95
N LEU A 275 3.94 8.69 -20.20
CA LEU A 275 5.00 8.48 -19.22
C LEU A 275 5.71 9.80 -18.89
N ASP A 276 5.85 10.69 -19.87
CA ASP A 276 6.48 12.00 -19.68
C ASP A 276 5.82 12.83 -18.56
N SER A 277 4.49 12.90 -18.54
CA SER A 277 3.74 13.58 -17.48
C SER A 277 3.90 12.92 -16.11
N ILE A 278 3.96 11.58 -16.07
CA ILE A 278 4.19 10.84 -14.82
C ILE A 278 5.60 11.08 -14.27
N LEU A 279 6.62 11.16 -15.14
CA LEU A 279 7.97 11.48 -14.69
C LEU A 279 8.08 12.94 -14.22
N GLU A 280 7.30 13.84 -14.81
CA GLU A 280 7.14 15.21 -14.32
C GLU A 280 6.54 15.23 -12.90
N ASP A 281 5.49 14.46 -12.64
CA ASP A 281 4.92 14.33 -11.28
C ASP A 281 5.97 13.87 -10.25
N VAL A 282 6.78 12.87 -10.61
CA VAL A 282 7.87 12.39 -9.75
C VAL A 282 8.92 13.48 -9.54
N PHE A 283 9.33 14.17 -10.62
CA PHE A 283 10.29 15.26 -10.56
C PHE A 283 9.81 16.34 -9.59
N VAL A 284 8.60 16.84 -9.80
CA VAL A 284 7.97 17.88 -8.99
C VAL A 284 7.83 17.47 -7.52
N PHE A 285 7.41 16.22 -7.26
CA PHE A 285 7.36 15.68 -5.91
C PHE A 285 8.73 15.74 -5.23
N LEU A 286 9.75 15.24 -5.90
CA LEU A 286 11.09 15.20 -5.34
C LEU A 286 11.73 16.60 -5.25
N GLU A 287 11.32 17.59 -6.05
CA GLU A 287 11.80 18.98 -5.95
C GLU A 287 11.31 19.58 -4.63
N ARG A 288 10.07 19.23 -4.29
CA ARG A 288 9.40 19.71 -3.09
C ARG A 288 9.82 18.96 -1.82
N PHE A 289 10.16 17.69 -1.96
CA PHE A 289 10.57 16.82 -0.86
C PHE A 289 11.96 16.21 -1.14
N PRO A 290 13.04 17.02 -1.09
CA PRO A 290 14.37 16.63 -1.58
C PRO A 290 15.05 15.52 -0.77
N MET A 291 14.55 15.20 0.42
CA MET A 291 15.06 14.12 1.27
C MET A 291 14.33 12.78 1.05
N GLU A 292 13.36 12.74 0.14
CA GLU A 292 12.65 11.51 -0.20
C GLU A 292 13.33 10.79 -1.36
N ILE A 293 13.10 9.48 -1.44
CA ILE A 293 13.63 8.61 -2.50
C ILE A 293 12.46 7.90 -3.16
N VAL A 294 12.36 7.96 -4.48
CA VAL A 294 11.36 7.21 -5.26
C VAL A 294 12.06 6.15 -6.08
N LEU A 295 11.67 4.89 -5.88
CA LEU A 295 12.10 3.75 -6.68
C LEU A 295 11.12 3.57 -7.82
N ILE A 296 11.62 3.53 -9.05
CA ILE A 296 10.81 3.29 -10.25
C ILE A 296 11.30 2.01 -10.91
N ASP A 297 10.41 1.04 -11.01
CA ASP A 297 10.61 -0.18 -11.78
C ASP A 297 9.91 -0.03 -13.13
N PHE A 298 10.68 -0.17 -14.21
CA PHE A 298 10.16 -0.13 -15.57
C PHE A 298 9.99 -1.55 -16.09
N TRP A 299 8.76 -1.91 -16.49
CA TRP A 299 8.45 -3.16 -17.17
C TRP A 299 8.01 -2.89 -18.62
N PRO A 300 8.94 -2.48 -19.51
CA PRO A 300 8.62 -2.20 -20.90
C PRO A 300 8.38 -3.49 -21.67
N ASN A 301 7.50 -3.41 -22.68
CA ASN A 301 7.32 -4.48 -23.68
C ASN A 301 7.71 -3.95 -25.07
N PHE A 302 8.99 -3.60 -25.24
CA PHE A 302 9.50 -3.05 -26.49
C PHE A 302 10.06 -4.15 -27.38
N THR A 303 9.95 -3.97 -28.69
CA THR A 303 10.42 -4.94 -29.69
C THR A 303 11.76 -4.56 -30.34
N CYS A 304 12.36 -3.41 -29.97
CA CYS A 304 13.63 -2.96 -30.52
C CYS A 304 14.44 -2.10 -29.55
N ASP A 305 15.77 -2.14 -29.67
CA ASP A 305 16.71 -1.44 -28.80
C ASP A 305 16.58 0.09 -28.87
N ILE A 306 16.17 0.63 -30.03
CA ILE A 306 16.00 2.09 -30.22
C ILE A 306 14.93 2.63 -29.26
N ALA A 307 13.87 1.87 -28.98
CA ALA A 307 12.86 2.25 -28.01
C ALA A 307 13.39 2.22 -26.56
N TYR A 308 14.32 1.30 -26.22
CA TYR A 308 14.98 1.34 -24.91
C TYR A 308 15.88 2.57 -24.75
N LEU A 309 16.62 2.93 -25.80
CA LEU A 309 17.45 4.15 -25.80
C LEU A 309 16.60 5.43 -25.70
N GLY A 310 15.46 5.47 -26.39
CA GLY A 310 14.50 6.55 -26.25
C GLY A 310 13.93 6.67 -24.84
N LEU A 311 13.58 5.56 -24.20
CA LEU A 311 13.12 5.56 -22.81
C LEU A 311 14.21 6.09 -21.87
N ALA A 312 15.45 5.61 -22.01
CA ALA A 312 16.57 6.06 -21.20
C ALA A 312 16.78 7.59 -21.35
N LYS A 313 16.73 8.10 -22.58
CA LYS A 313 16.84 9.55 -22.87
C LYS A 313 15.69 10.36 -22.26
N LEU A 314 14.46 9.85 -22.30
CA LEU A 314 13.32 10.49 -21.64
C LEU A 314 13.55 10.59 -20.12
N VAL A 315 13.95 9.49 -19.48
CA VAL A 315 14.22 9.44 -18.04
C VAL A 315 15.37 10.36 -17.66
N GLU A 316 16.48 10.36 -18.42
CA GLU A 316 17.61 11.26 -18.20
C GLU A 316 17.21 12.74 -18.32
N ASN A 317 16.44 13.09 -19.35
CA ASN A 317 15.97 14.46 -19.53
C ASN A 317 15.08 14.94 -18.37
N LYS A 318 14.22 14.05 -17.84
CA LYS A 318 13.24 14.37 -16.80
C LYS A 318 13.82 14.34 -15.39
N LEU A 319 14.67 13.36 -15.08
CA LEU A 319 15.14 13.09 -13.71
C LEU A 319 16.67 13.18 -13.55
N GLY A 320 17.44 13.09 -14.64
CA GLY A 320 18.91 13.00 -14.61
C GLY A 320 19.62 14.28 -14.17
N ASN A 321 19.03 15.46 -14.37
CA ASN A 321 19.63 16.75 -14.02
C ASN A 321 19.72 17.03 -12.50
N ARG A 322 19.27 16.10 -11.64
CA ARG A 322 19.35 16.21 -10.17
C ARG A 322 20.76 16.09 -9.59
N HIS A 323 21.74 15.66 -10.39
CA HIS A 323 23.12 15.47 -9.93
C HIS A 323 23.87 16.76 -9.53
N ALA A 324 23.33 17.96 -9.77
CA ALA A 324 24.09 19.21 -9.59
C ALA A 324 23.89 19.95 -8.25
N GLN A 325 22.95 19.54 -7.37
CA GLN A 325 22.63 20.33 -6.17
C GLN A 325 22.24 19.48 -4.95
N TRP A 326 22.91 18.35 -4.72
CA TRP A 326 22.89 17.74 -3.40
C TRP A 326 23.86 18.52 -2.49
N PRO A 327 23.38 19.20 -1.42
CA PRO A 327 24.26 19.95 -0.52
C PRO A 327 25.23 19.05 0.26
#